data_AF-A0A085N563-F1
#
_entry.id   AF-A0A085N563-F1
#
_cell.length_a   1.000
_cell.length_b   1.000
_cell.length_c   1.000
_cell.angle_alpha   90.00
_cell.angle_beta   90.00
_cell.angle_gamma   90.00
#
_symmetry.space_group_name_H-M   'P 1'
#
loop_
_entity.id
_entity.type
_entity.pdbx_description
1 polymer ?
#
loop_
_entity_poly.entity_id
_entity_poly.type
_entity_poly.pdbx_seq_one_letter_code
_entity_poly.pdbx_strand_id
1 'polypeptide(L)'
;MHQLLRANTKWNWTAEHDEAFQKVKQLLSDGSFLIGFDAMIPIILTCDASQYGIGAVLAHLTREGREAPVAFHSRTMTPTERTYAEVDCEALAVISAVKRFHDYLYGHRFTIVTDHKPLLGLLAPSKVTPQMLSPHLLRWIQLLRAYDFELVYPPGSAIGHADGLSRLPV
;
A
#
# COMPACT_ATOMS: atom_id res chain seq x y z
N MET A 1 -14.23 -12.21 -5.06
CA MET A 1 -15.20 -11.23 -5.61
C MET A 1 -14.95 -10.83 -7.07
N HIS A 2 -13.70 -10.57 -7.50
CA HIS A 2 -13.39 -10.11 -8.87
C HIS A 2 -13.62 -11.11 -10.02
N GLN A 3 -13.85 -12.40 -9.74
CA GLN A 3 -14.16 -13.38 -10.79
C GLN A 3 -15.46 -13.02 -11.54
N LEU A 4 -16.41 -12.37 -10.85
CA LEU A 4 -17.71 -11.99 -11.41
C LEU A 4 -17.66 -10.73 -12.30
N LEU A 5 -16.57 -9.96 -12.24
CA LEU A 5 -16.41 -8.70 -12.99
C LEU A 5 -15.56 -8.86 -14.27
N ARG A 6 -15.12 -10.08 -14.59
CA ARG A 6 -14.33 -10.35 -15.80
C ARG A 6 -15.25 -10.47 -17.02
N ALA A 7 -14.88 -9.79 -18.12
CA ALA A 7 -15.55 -9.98 -19.41
C ALA A 7 -15.53 -11.48 -19.80
N ASN A 8 -16.65 -11.97 -20.34
CA ASN A 8 -16.91 -13.39 -20.66
C ASN A 8 -17.10 -14.36 -19.47
N THR A 9 -17.27 -13.87 -18.23
CA THR A 9 -17.62 -14.73 -17.09
C THR A 9 -19.11 -14.61 -16.79
N LYS A 10 -19.84 -15.72 -16.69
CA LYS A 10 -21.24 -15.68 -16.25
C LYS A 10 -21.29 -15.21 -14.80
N TRP A 11 -22.05 -14.14 -14.55
CA TRP A 11 -22.31 -13.66 -13.19
C TRP A 11 -23.03 -14.75 -12.39
N ASN A 12 -22.34 -15.36 -11.43
CA ASN A 12 -22.88 -16.38 -10.54
C ASN A 12 -22.55 -16.06 -9.08
N TRP A 13 -23.43 -15.32 -8.42
CA TRP A 13 -23.33 -15.05 -6.98
C TRP A 13 -23.71 -16.31 -6.19
N THR A 14 -22.76 -16.90 -5.49
CA THR A 14 -22.97 -18.13 -4.70
C THR A 14 -23.04 -17.81 -3.21
N ALA A 15 -23.51 -18.76 -2.40
CA ALA A 15 -23.56 -18.62 -0.94
C ALA A 15 -22.20 -18.30 -0.31
N GLU A 16 -21.10 -18.86 -0.83
CA GLU A 16 -19.73 -18.55 -0.38
C GLU A 16 -19.35 -17.08 -0.64
N HIS A 17 -19.78 -16.52 -1.77
CA HIS A 17 -19.55 -15.10 -2.08
C HIS A 17 -20.36 -14.19 -1.16
N ASP A 18 -21.60 -14.58 -0.85
CA ASP A 18 -22.45 -13.84 0.07
C ASP A 18 -21.90 -13.88 1.49
N GLU A 19 -21.45 -15.05 1.97
CA GLU A 19 -20.86 -15.19 3.30
C GLU A 19 -19.56 -14.37 3.43
N ALA A 20 -18.69 -14.41 2.42
CA ALA A 20 -17.49 -13.59 2.39
C ALA A 20 -17.81 -12.09 2.40
N PHE A 21 -18.82 -11.66 1.62
CA PHE A 21 -19.26 -10.27 1.58
C PHE A 21 -19.85 -9.80 2.91
N GLN A 22 -20.69 -10.62 3.53
CA GLN A 22 -21.32 -10.31 4.81
C GLN A 22 -20.31 -10.27 5.95
N LYS A 23 -19.32 -11.18 5.95
CA LYS A 23 -18.20 -11.13 6.91
C LYS A 23 -17.40 -9.84 6.79
N VAL A 24 -17.05 -9.44 5.57
CA VAL A 24 -16.34 -8.16 5.33
C VAL A 24 -17.20 -6.97 5.78
N LYS A 25 -18.50 -6.97 5.46
CA LYS A 25 -19.44 -5.93 5.93
C LYS A 25 -19.52 -5.85 7.45
N GLN A 26 -19.63 -6.99 8.14
CA GLN A 26 -19.70 -7.03 9.60
C GLN A 26 -18.41 -6.51 10.23
N LEU A 27 -17.25 -6.96 9.75
CA LEU A 27 -15.95 -6.46 10.21
C LEU A 27 -15.80 -4.94 10.00
N LEU A 28 -16.27 -4.41 8.87
CA LEU A 28 -16.24 -2.97 8.62
C LEU A 28 -17.27 -2.18 9.47
N SER A 29 -18.39 -2.81 9.84
CA SER A 29 -19.49 -2.16 10.57
C SER A 29 -19.26 -2.07 12.09
N ASP A 30 -18.44 -2.96 12.66
CA ASP A 30 -18.14 -2.99 14.10
C ASP A 30 -17.29 -1.80 14.59
N GLY A 31 -16.86 -0.90 13.69
CA GLY A 31 -16.29 0.42 14.02
C GLY A 31 -14.98 0.42 14.83
N SER A 32 -14.51 -0.75 15.25
CA SER A 32 -13.44 -0.94 16.24
C SER A 32 -12.04 -0.98 15.63
N PHE A 33 -11.90 -0.80 14.31
CA PHE A 33 -10.64 -1.05 13.59
C PHE A 33 -9.85 0.20 13.21
N LEU A 34 -10.52 1.35 13.07
CA LEU A 34 -9.87 2.60 12.66
C LEU A 34 -9.74 3.53 13.86
N ILE A 35 -8.55 4.05 14.09
CA ILE A 35 -8.30 5.11 15.07
C ILE A 35 -8.18 6.47 14.38
N GLY A 36 -8.49 7.53 15.12
CA GLY A 36 -8.23 8.89 14.66
C GLY A 36 -6.75 9.13 14.44
N PHE A 37 -6.42 9.94 13.43
CA PHE A 37 -5.04 10.33 13.17
C PHE A 37 -4.54 11.28 14.26
N ASP A 38 -3.36 11.00 14.79
CA ASP A 38 -2.63 11.85 15.73
C ASP A 38 -1.16 11.95 15.30
N ALA A 39 -0.76 13.15 14.87
CA ALA A 39 0.60 13.44 14.42
C ALA A 39 1.69 13.24 15.49
N MET A 40 1.31 13.14 16.78
CA MET A 40 2.25 12.86 17.87
C MET A 40 2.58 11.38 18.02
N ILE A 41 1.84 10.50 17.35
CA ILE A 41 2.05 9.05 17.38
C ILE A 41 2.82 8.64 16.12
N PRO A 42 3.86 7.80 16.22
CA PRO A 42 4.64 7.38 15.06
C PRO A 42 3.76 6.80 13.94
N ILE A 43 4.02 7.24 12.71
CA ILE A 43 3.24 6.91 11.52
C ILE A 43 3.95 5.81 10.74
N ILE A 44 3.22 4.75 10.41
CA ILE A 44 3.66 3.66 9.56
C ILE A 44 2.79 3.62 8.31
N LEU A 45 3.44 3.52 7.15
CA LEU A 45 2.81 3.34 5.86
C LEU A 45 3.29 2.02 5.26
N THR A 46 2.47 0.98 5.36
CA THR A 46 2.77 -0.32 4.77
C THR A 46 2.24 -0.36 3.34
N CYS A 47 3.10 -0.68 2.38
CA CYS A 47 2.78 -0.73 0.95
C CYS A 47 3.10 -2.09 0.38
N ASP A 48 2.25 -2.55 -0.54
CA ASP A 48 2.41 -3.83 -1.22
C ASP A 48 1.84 -3.76 -2.65
N ALA A 49 2.49 -4.40 -3.60
CA ALA A 49 1.98 -4.58 -4.95
C ALA A 49 1.73 -6.06 -5.27
N SER A 50 0.72 -6.29 -6.09
CA SER A 50 0.48 -7.59 -6.70
C SER A 50 0.48 -7.45 -8.22
N GLN A 51 0.35 -8.58 -8.90
CA GLN A 51 0.21 -8.61 -10.36
C GLN A 51 -1.02 -7.83 -10.88
N TYR A 52 -2.01 -7.55 -10.01
CA TYR A 52 -3.30 -6.98 -10.41
C TYR A 52 -3.60 -5.61 -9.81
N GLY A 53 -3.00 -5.29 -8.66
CA GLY A 53 -3.37 -4.14 -7.86
C GLY A 53 -2.28 -3.74 -6.89
N ILE A 54 -2.47 -2.56 -6.30
CA ILE A 54 -1.60 -2.01 -5.27
C ILE A 54 -2.43 -1.74 -4.03
N GLY A 55 -1.85 -2.02 -2.87
CA GLY A 55 -2.47 -1.84 -1.56
C GLY A 55 -1.57 -1.03 -0.64
N ALA A 56 -2.18 -0.26 0.25
CA ALA A 56 -1.48 0.42 1.32
C ALA A 56 -2.32 0.59 2.58
N VAL A 57 -1.64 0.56 3.72
CA VAL A 57 -2.24 0.79 5.04
C VAL A 57 -1.48 1.90 5.74
N LEU A 58 -2.20 2.95 6.11
CA LEU A 58 -1.73 3.97 7.02
C LEU A 58 -2.12 3.55 8.44
N ALA A 59 -1.14 3.44 9.33
CA ALA A 59 -1.34 3.04 10.71
C ALA A 59 -0.48 3.88 11.66
N HIS A 60 -0.88 3.92 12.92
CA HIS A 60 0.00 4.35 13.99
C HIS A 60 0.68 3.17 14.66
N LEU A 61 1.94 3.35 15.06
CA LEU A 61 2.61 2.44 15.98
C LEU A 61 2.29 2.85 17.40
N THR A 62 1.43 2.08 18.06
CA THR A 62 1.09 2.30 19.47
C THR A 62 2.30 2.08 20.38
N ARG A 63 2.25 2.62 21.60
CA ARG A 63 3.32 2.42 22.61
C ARG A 63 3.57 0.94 22.96
N GLU A 64 2.59 0.08 22.73
CA GLU A 64 2.67 -1.37 22.94
C GLU A 64 3.29 -2.10 21.73
N GLY A 65 3.73 -1.38 20.70
CA GLY A 65 4.31 -1.96 19.49
C GLY A 65 3.28 -2.57 18.54
N ARG A 66 1.99 -2.27 18.71
CA ARG A 66 0.92 -2.74 17.81
C ARG A 66 0.59 -1.67 16.78
N GLU A 67 0.34 -2.10 15.55
CA GLU A 67 -0.17 -1.24 14.48
C GLU A 67 -1.68 -1.02 14.68
N ALA A 68 -2.07 0.24 14.75
CA ALA A 68 -3.46 0.67 14.82
C ALA A 68 -3.82 1.39 13.50
N PRO A 69 -4.63 0.76 12.63
CA PRO A 69 -4.96 1.33 11.33
C PRO A 69 -5.69 2.67 11.44
N VAL A 70 -5.30 3.62 10.59
CA VAL A 70 -5.91 4.95 10.46
C VAL A 70 -6.70 5.02 9.15
N ALA A 71 -6.12 4.51 8.07
CA ALA A 71 -6.76 4.50 6.76
C ALA A 71 -6.20 3.38 5.87
N PHE A 72 -7.04 2.93 4.93
CA PHE A 72 -6.69 1.94 3.94
C PHE A 72 -6.78 2.54 2.54
N HIS A 73 -5.91 2.09 1.64
CA HIS A 73 -5.95 2.43 0.23
C HIS A 73 -5.73 1.19 -0.60
N SER A 74 -6.53 1.01 -1.65
CA SER A 74 -6.27 0.00 -2.66
C SER A 74 -6.71 0.52 -4.02
N ARG A 75 -6.02 0.07 -5.07
CA ARG A 75 -6.33 0.44 -6.45
C ARG A 75 -5.95 -0.69 -7.40
N THR A 76 -6.82 -0.97 -8.36
CA THR A 76 -6.49 -1.87 -9.48
C THR A 76 -5.49 -1.20 -10.43
N MET A 77 -4.46 -1.94 -10.84
CA MET A 77 -3.50 -1.48 -11.84
C MET A 77 -4.14 -1.43 -13.23
N THR A 78 -3.83 -0.38 -13.98
CA THR A 78 -4.17 -0.23 -15.39
C THR A 78 -3.43 -1.27 -16.26
N PRO A 79 -3.91 -1.56 -17.48
CA PRO A 79 -3.21 -2.48 -18.39
C PRO A 79 -1.75 -2.13 -18.63
N THR A 80 -1.42 -0.83 -18.69
CA THR A 80 -0.04 -0.36 -18.85
C THR A 80 0.79 -0.61 -17.58
N GLU A 81 0.25 -0.29 -16.39
CA GLU A 81 0.96 -0.53 -15.12
C GLU A 81 1.22 -2.02 -14.88
N ARG A 82 0.36 -2.92 -15.37
CA ARG A 82 0.59 -4.39 -15.28
C ARG A 82 1.76 -4.90 -16.14
N THR A 83 2.24 -4.10 -17.08
CA THR A 83 3.42 -4.45 -17.91
C THR A 83 4.72 -3.95 -17.30
N TYR A 84 4.66 -3.25 -16.17
CA TYR A 84 5.85 -2.78 -15.46
C TYR A 84 6.65 -3.95 -14.90
N ALA A 85 7.96 -3.72 -14.73
CA ALA A 85 8.78 -4.65 -13.98
C ALA A 85 8.31 -4.70 -12.52
N GLU A 86 8.54 -5.81 -11.85
CA GLU A 86 8.12 -6.02 -10.45
C GLU A 86 8.58 -4.88 -9.53
N VAL A 87 9.84 -4.44 -9.67
CA VAL A 87 10.37 -3.29 -8.90
C VAL A 87 9.61 -1.98 -9.15
N ASP A 88 9.14 -1.76 -10.37
CA ASP A 88 8.38 -0.57 -10.76
C ASP A 88 6.93 -0.65 -10.23
N CYS A 89 6.36 -1.87 -10.17
CA CYS A 89 5.05 -2.13 -9.54
C CYS A 89 5.09 -1.80 -8.04
N GLU A 90 6.11 -2.28 -7.34
CA GLU A 90 6.31 -2.02 -5.91
C GLU A 90 6.57 -0.53 -5.65
N ALA A 91 7.40 0.12 -6.48
CA ALA A 91 7.60 1.56 -6.40
C ALA A 91 6.30 2.34 -6.66
N LEU A 92 5.47 1.88 -7.59
CA LEU A 92 4.16 2.48 -7.86
C LEU A 92 3.22 2.37 -6.65
N ALA A 93 3.24 1.26 -5.91
CA ALA A 93 2.45 1.09 -4.69
C ALA A 93 2.81 2.18 -3.66
N VAL A 94 4.10 2.37 -3.39
CA VAL A 94 4.60 3.43 -2.49
C VAL A 94 4.16 4.81 -2.97
N ILE A 95 4.35 5.12 -4.25
CA ILE A 95 4.00 6.44 -4.80
C ILE A 95 2.50 6.70 -4.76
N SER A 96 1.68 5.68 -5.06
CA SER A 96 0.23 5.80 -4.97
C SER A 96 -0.22 6.02 -3.52
N ALA A 97 0.40 5.33 -2.57
CA ALA A 97 0.10 5.45 -1.16
C ALA A 97 0.45 6.84 -0.62
N VAL A 98 1.67 7.32 -0.89
CA VAL A 98 2.12 8.66 -0.46
C VAL A 98 1.24 9.76 -1.07
N LYS A 99 0.86 9.64 -2.34
CA LYS A 99 -0.07 10.59 -2.97
C LYS A 99 -1.46 10.54 -2.33
N ARG A 100 -1.96 9.34 -2.02
CA ARG A 100 -3.29 9.17 -1.43
C ARG A 100 -3.36 9.78 -0.03
N PHE A 101 -2.32 9.57 0.76
CA PHE A 101 -2.25 10.00 2.16
C PHE A 101 -1.45 11.30 2.33
N HIS A 102 -1.36 12.13 1.29
CA HIS A 102 -0.59 13.38 1.32
C HIS A 102 -0.91 14.22 2.56
N ASP A 103 -2.20 14.44 2.83
CA ASP A 103 -2.66 15.28 3.95
C ASP A 103 -2.27 14.73 5.33
N TYR A 104 -1.99 13.42 5.45
CA TYR A 104 -1.55 12.78 6.69
C TYR A 104 -0.02 12.77 6.83
N LEU A 105 0.70 12.72 5.70
CA LEU A 105 2.15 12.47 5.68
C LEU A 105 2.96 13.75 5.53
N TYR A 106 2.43 14.75 4.84
CA TYR A 106 3.16 15.97 4.54
C TYR A 106 3.47 16.76 5.81
N GLY A 107 4.75 17.11 6.01
CA GLY A 107 5.22 17.80 7.22
C GLY A 107 5.44 16.89 8.44
N HIS A 108 5.21 15.58 8.33
CA HIS A 108 5.43 14.62 9.40
C HIS A 108 6.50 13.60 9.01
N ARG A 109 7.21 13.07 10.01
CA ARG A 109 8.14 11.96 9.82
C ARG A 109 7.39 10.63 9.92
N PHE A 110 7.60 9.74 8.95
CA PHE A 110 6.94 8.43 8.92
C PHE A 110 7.87 7.31 8.43
N THR A 111 7.43 6.06 8.61
CA THR A 111 8.14 4.88 8.14
C THR A 111 7.35 4.21 7.03
N ILE A 112 7.98 4.01 5.87
CA ILE A 112 7.44 3.21 4.78
C ILE A 112 7.93 1.77 4.94
N VAL A 113 7.00 0.82 4.95
CA VAL A 113 7.27 -0.61 5.07
C VAL A 113 6.91 -1.28 3.74
N THR A 114 7.84 -2.04 3.18
CA THR A 114 7.67 -2.82 1.93
C THR A 114 8.37 -4.16 2.06
N ASP A 115 7.87 -5.20 1.39
CA ASP A 115 8.51 -6.51 1.28
C ASP A 115 9.50 -6.59 0.10
N HIS A 116 9.73 -5.48 -0.61
CA HIS A 116 10.63 -5.47 -1.75
C HIS A 116 11.97 -4.80 -1.45
N LYS A 117 12.94 -5.61 -1.02
CA LYS A 117 14.32 -5.18 -0.66
C LYS A 117 15.01 -4.29 -1.72
N PRO A 118 14.88 -4.49 -3.04
CA PRO A 118 15.46 -3.60 -4.05
C PRO A 118 15.03 -2.13 -3.92
N LEU A 119 13.82 -1.84 -3.39
CA LEU A 119 13.36 -0.47 -3.20
C LEU A 119 14.22 0.33 -2.22
N LEU A 120 14.88 -0.32 -1.26
CA LEU A 120 15.83 0.32 -0.35
C LEU A 120 17.03 0.94 -1.10
N GLY A 121 17.41 0.38 -2.24
CA GLY A 121 18.47 0.92 -3.07
C GLY A 121 18.02 2.05 -4.00
N LEU A 122 16.71 2.13 -4.28
CA LEU A 122 16.14 2.98 -5.32
C LEU A 122 15.43 4.22 -4.77
N LEU A 123 14.60 4.05 -3.74
CA LEU A 123 13.71 5.07 -3.21
C LEU A 123 14.17 5.65 -1.86
N ALA A 124 15.13 5.01 -1.19
CA ALA A 124 15.60 5.47 0.11
C ALA A 124 16.24 6.88 0.00
N PRO A 125 15.86 7.85 0.86
CA PRO A 125 16.35 9.24 0.77
C PRO A 125 17.87 9.37 0.92
N SER A 126 18.51 8.44 1.62
CA SER A 126 19.94 8.44 1.88
C SER A 126 20.81 7.92 0.72
N LYS A 127 20.19 7.40 -0.35
CA LYS A 127 20.91 6.82 -1.49
C LYS A 127 21.03 7.81 -2.65
N VAL A 128 22.20 7.79 -3.30
CA VAL A 128 22.41 8.56 -4.52
C VAL A 128 21.55 7.95 -5.63
N THR A 129 20.75 8.80 -6.28
CA THR A 129 19.90 8.39 -7.40
C THR A 129 20.79 7.85 -8.54
N PRO A 130 20.58 6.60 -9.00
CA PRO A 130 21.34 6.04 -10.11
C PRO A 130 21.24 6.91 -11.37
N GLN A 131 22.34 7.01 -12.12
CA GLN A 131 22.42 7.85 -13.32
C GLN A 131 21.54 7.34 -14.47
N MET A 132 21.24 6.03 -14.50
CA MET A 132 20.42 5.39 -15.52
C MET A 132 19.12 4.86 -14.89
N LEU A 133 18.10 5.71 -14.83
CA LEU A 133 16.74 5.33 -14.43
C LEU A 133 15.74 5.73 -15.50
N SER A 134 14.59 5.06 -15.49
CA SER A 134 13.47 5.45 -16.34
C SER A 134 12.98 6.87 -15.95
N PRO A 135 12.45 7.66 -16.91
CA PRO A 135 11.95 9.01 -16.63
C PRO A 135 10.84 9.05 -15.57
N HIS A 136 10.03 7.99 -15.46
CA HIS A 136 8.98 7.91 -14.45
C HIS A 136 9.53 7.68 -13.04
N LEU A 137 10.55 6.81 -12.87
CA LEU A 137 11.22 6.59 -11.59
C LEU A 137 11.91 7.86 -11.09
N LEU A 138 12.56 8.62 -11.98
CA LEU A 138 13.14 9.90 -11.62
C LEU A 138 12.09 10.86 -11.06
N ARG A 139 10.92 10.96 -11.70
CA ARG A 139 9.81 11.79 -11.21
C ARG A 139 9.29 11.33 -9.85
N TRP A 140 9.22 10.02 -9.63
CA TRP A 140 8.79 9.43 -8.37
C TRP A 140 9.78 9.72 -7.23
N ILE A 141 11.08 9.58 -7.49
CA ILE A 141 12.12 9.94 -6.53
C ILE A 141 12.05 11.43 -6.17
N GLN A 142 11.87 12.32 -7.15
CA GLN A 142 11.71 13.76 -6.85
C GLN A 142 10.47 14.05 -6.00
N LEU A 143 9.37 13.33 -6.23
CA LEU A 143 8.17 13.46 -5.41
C LEU A 143 8.45 13.03 -3.97
N LEU A 144 9.11 11.89 -3.77
CA LEU A 144 9.42 11.37 -2.44
C LEU A 144 10.37 12.27 -1.66
N ARG A 145 11.26 13.01 -2.34
CA ARG A 145 12.16 13.99 -1.69
C ARG A 145 11.43 15.13 -0.98
N ALA A 146 10.15 15.36 -1.27
CA ALA A 146 9.34 16.35 -0.56
C ALA A 146 8.85 15.86 0.83
N TYR A 147 9.11 14.61 1.20
CA TYR A 147 8.63 13.97 2.42
C TYR A 147 9.79 13.55 3.31
N ASP A 148 9.57 13.57 4.63
CA ASP A 148 10.50 13.03 5.63
C ASP A 148 10.10 11.60 5.98
N PHE A 149 10.81 10.61 5.44
CA PHE A 149 10.50 9.22 5.70
C PHE A 149 11.73 8.33 5.80
N GLU A 150 11.54 7.20 6.48
CA GLU A 150 12.48 6.08 6.48
C GLU A 150 11.86 4.90 5.73
N LEU A 151 12.62 4.25 4.85
CA LEU A 151 12.17 3.07 4.13
C LEU A 151 12.75 1.82 4.80
N VAL A 152 11.89 0.88 5.18
CA VAL A 152 12.25 -0.33 5.93
C VAL A 152 11.74 -1.57 5.22
N TYR A 153 12.61 -2.59 5.15
CA TYR A 153 12.27 -3.94 4.74
C TYR A 153 12.32 -4.87 5.97
N PRO A 154 11.17 -5.28 6.53
CA PRO A 154 11.15 -6.17 7.69
C PRO A 154 11.55 -7.60 7.28
N PRO A 155 12.21 -8.36 8.16
CA PRO A 155 12.55 -9.76 7.87
C PRO A 155 11.31 -10.66 7.96
N GLY A 156 10.79 -11.12 6.80
CA GLY A 156 9.74 -12.14 6.71
C GLY A 156 8.35 -11.63 6.27
N SER A 157 7.37 -12.54 6.21
CA SER A 157 5.96 -12.35 5.79
C SER A 157 5.14 -11.47 6.76
N ALA A 158 5.64 -10.28 7.08
CA ALA A 158 5.06 -9.39 8.09
C ALA A 158 3.98 -8.44 7.54
N ILE A 159 3.68 -8.49 6.23
CA ILE A 159 2.80 -7.53 5.54
C ILE A 159 1.43 -8.15 5.16
N GLY A 160 0.98 -9.19 5.89
CA GLY A 160 -0.26 -9.90 5.55
C GLY A 160 -1.51 -9.02 5.39
N HIS A 161 -1.56 -7.86 6.07
CA HIS A 161 -2.67 -6.92 5.97
C HIS A 161 -2.65 -6.06 4.68
N ALA A 162 -1.48 -5.64 4.18
CA ALA A 162 -1.40 -4.90 2.91
C ALA A 162 -1.39 -5.86 1.71
N ASP A 163 -0.86 -7.07 1.88
CA ASP A 163 -0.94 -8.18 0.92
C ASP A 163 -2.39 -8.54 0.57
N GLY A 164 -3.28 -8.56 1.57
CA GLY A 164 -4.72 -8.73 1.34
C GLY A 164 -5.31 -7.63 0.46
N LEU A 165 -4.87 -6.37 0.64
CA LEU A 165 -5.38 -5.22 -0.11
C LEU A 165 -4.80 -5.10 -1.53
N SER A 166 -3.57 -5.57 -1.75
CA SER A 166 -2.96 -5.58 -3.08
C SER A 166 -3.50 -6.73 -3.95
N ARG A 167 -3.76 -7.90 -3.35
CA ARG A 167 -4.29 -9.10 -4.03
C ARG A 167 -5.80 -9.06 -4.27
N LEU A 168 -6.55 -8.29 -3.46
CA LEU A 168 -7.99 -8.08 -3.61
C LEU A 168 -8.31 -6.57 -3.71
N PRO A 169 -7.93 -5.90 -4.81
CA PRO A 169 -8.10 -4.46 -4.90
C PRO A 169 -9.56 -4.06 -5.05
N VAL A 170 -10.10 -3.32 -4.07
CA VAL A 170 -11.52 -2.90 -3.99
C VAL A 170 -11.83 -1.72 -4.91
#